data_AF-A0A1F8LY28-F1
#
_entry.id   AF-A0A1F8LY28-F1
#
_cell.length_a   1.000
_cell.length_b   1.000
_cell.length_c   1.000
_cell.angle_alpha   90.00
_cell.angle_beta   90.00
_cell.angle_gamma   90.00
#
_symmetry.space_group_name_H-M   'P 1'
#
loop_
_entity.id
_entity.type
_entity.pdbx_description
1 polymer ?
#
loop_
_entity_poly.entity_id
_entity_poly.type
_entity_poly.pdbx_seq_one_letter_code
_entity_poly.pdbx_strand_id
1 'polypeptide(L)'
;MMIIDKASVSATKRKLADPKKLSQAVKDVKKMLEIKEALLWRSEGMTPCCGSLANISACLTREVDILETTLSALETGNTARAADLLQEYISVLETGCESSQPNYC
;
A
#
# COMPACT_ATOMS: atom_id res chain seq x y z
N MET A 1 -1.01 -6.84 -15.14
CA MET A 1 -0.91 -6.78 -13.67
C MET A 1 -0.75 -5.32 -13.31
N MET A 2 -1.74 -4.69 -12.65
CA MET A 2 -1.58 -3.30 -12.20
C MET A 2 -0.60 -3.30 -11.03
N ILE A 3 0.62 -2.84 -11.29
CA ILE A 3 1.66 -2.67 -10.28
C ILE A 3 1.55 -1.23 -9.80
N ILE A 4 1.35 -1.03 -8.49
CA ILE A 4 1.44 0.28 -7.88
C ILE A 4 2.92 0.59 -7.72
N ASP A 5 3.40 1.60 -8.43
CA ASP A 5 4.80 2.02 -8.39
C ASP A 5 4.99 3.32 -7.59
N LYS A 6 6.23 3.57 -7.14
CA LYS A 6 6.59 4.76 -6.36
C LYS A 6 6.19 6.07 -7.03
N ALA A 7 6.24 6.19 -8.35
CA ALA A 7 5.89 7.42 -9.04
C ALA A 7 4.38 7.69 -8.94
N SER A 8 3.55 6.65 -9.03
CA SER A 8 2.11 6.76 -8.82
C SER A 8 1.76 7.25 -7.40
N VAL A 9 2.40 6.68 -6.38
CA VAL A 9 2.21 7.08 -4.97
C VAL A 9 2.72 8.51 -4.73
N SER A 10 3.86 8.85 -5.30
CA SER A 10 4.43 10.21 -5.21
C SER A 10 3.53 11.25 -5.88
N ALA A 11 2.87 10.89 -6.99
CA ALA A 11 1.90 11.75 -7.65
C ALA A 11 0.67 11.96 -6.77
N THR A 12 0.17 10.92 -6.11
CA THR A 12 -0.93 11.02 -5.14
C THR A 12 -0.55 11.88 -3.94
N LYS A 13 0.66 11.71 -3.39
CA LYS A 13 1.18 12.58 -2.31
C LYS A 13 1.24 14.04 -2.73
N ARG A 14 1.69 14.35 -3.95
CA ARG A 14 1.71 15.72 -4.48
C ARG A 14 0.31 16.33 -4.60
N LYS A 15 -0.73 15.52 -4.87
CA LYS A 15 -2.12 15.99 -4.91
C LYS A 15 -2.62 16.42 -3.52
N LEU A 16 -2.04 15.91 -2.43
CA LEU A 16 -2.41 16.32 -1.07
C LEU A 16 -2.02 17.77 -0.73
N ALA A 17 -1.02 18.33 -1.43
CA ALA A 17 -0.63 19.72 -1.27
C ALA A 17 -1.60 20.71 -1.92
N ASP A 18 -2.54 20.22 -2.75
CA ASP A 18 -3.53 21.04 -3.43
C ASP A 18 -4.95 20.67 -2.94
N PRO A 19 -5.64 21.55 -2.21
CA PRO A 19 -6.97 21.26 -1.67
C PRO A 19 -8.00 20.93 -2.77
N LYS A 20 -7.83 21.45 -4.00
CA LYS A 20 -8.72 21.14 -5.13
C LYS A 20 -8.54 19.72 -5.67
N LYS A 21 -7.41 19.08 -5.35
CA LYS A 21 -7.06 17.72 -5.79
C LYS A 21 -7.22 16.68 -4.70
N LEU A 22 -7.65 17.04 -3.49
CA LEU A 22 -7.88 16.09 -2.39
C LEU A 22 -8.87 14.99 -2.77
N SER A 23 -9.99 15.34 -3.40
CA SER A 23 -10.96 14.35 -3.86
C SER A 23 -10.36 13.37 -4.90
N GLN A 24 -9.37 13.82 -5.67
CA GLN A 24 -8.65 12.96 -6.60
C GLN A 24 -7.62 12.09 -5.88
N ALA A 25 -6.93 12.62 -4.88
CA ALA A 25 -6.01 11.84 -4.05
C ALA A 25 -6.75 10.73 -3.30
N VAL A 26 -7.94 11.01 -2.75
CA VAL A 26 -8.82 9.99 -2.14
C VAL A 26 -9.16 8.88 -3.13
N LYS A 27 -9.54 9.24 -4.36
CA LYS A 27 -9.83 8.24 -5.41
C LYS A 27 -8.61 7.40 -5.77
N ASP A 28 -7.43 8.01 -5.84
CA ASP A 28 -6.20 7.28 -6.11
C ASP A 28 -5.90 6.27 -4.98
N VAL A 29 -6.00 6.69 -3.71
CA VAL A 29 -5.77 5.82 -2.54
C VAL A 29 -6.79 4.67 -2.52
N LYS A 30 -8.08 4.94 -2.78
CA LYS A 30 -9.10 3.88 -2.89
C LYS A 30 -8.75 2.86 -3.97
N LYS A 31 -8.34 3.33 -5.16
CA LYS A 31 -7.93 2.44 -6.24
C LYS A 31 -6.71 1.60 -5.88
N MET A 32 -5.74 2.18 -5.16
CA MET A 32 -4.57 1.45 -4.67
C MET A 32 -4.97 0.36 -3.68
N LEU A 33 -5.89 0.68 -2.76
CA LEU A 33 -6.44 -0.25 -1.78
C LEU A 33 -7.15 -1.42 -2.47
N GLU A 34 -8.06 -1.14 -3.41
CA GLU A 34 -8.77 -2.17 -4.18
C GLU A 34 -7.82 -3.15 -4.88
N ILE A 35 -6.71 -2.63 -5.46
CA ILE A 35 -5.68 -3.47 -6.10
C ILE A 35 -4.99 -4.36 -5.07
N LYS A 36 -4.60 -3.81 -3.91
CA LYS A 36 -3.86 -4.55 -2.87
C LYS A 36 -4.73 -5.58 -2.15
N GLU A 37 -5.98 -5.27 -1.86
CA GLU A 37 -6.95 -6.24 -1.32
C GLU A 37 -7.19 -7.39 -2.31
N ALA A 38 -7.34 -7.10 -3.60
CA ALA A 38 -7.48 -8.14 -4.62
C ALA A 38 -6.23 -9.02 -4.77
N LEU A 39 -5.04 -8.49 -4.48
CA LEU A 39 -3.80 -9.27 -4.42
C LEU A 39 -3.74 -10.11 -3.14
N LEU A 40 -4.11 -9.53 -1.99
CA LEU A 40 -4.15 -10.22 -0.70
C LEU A 40 -5.10 -11.43 -0.75
N TRP A 41 -6.33 -11.22 -1.22
CA TRP A 41 -7.32 -12.27 -1.41
C TRP A 41 -6.79 -13.43 -2.28
N ARG A 42 -6.06 -13.10 -3.36
CA ARG A 42 -5.44 -14.12 -4.22
C ARG A 42 -4.30 -14.86 -3.53
N SER A 43 -3.54 -14.19 -2.66
CA SER A 43 -2.48 -14.84 -1.88
C SER A 43 -3.03 -15.77 -0.80
N GLU A 44 -4.13 -15.41 -0.15
CA GLU A 44 -4.79 -16.23 0.86
C GLU A 44 -5.52 -17.45 0.27
N GLY A 45 -6.06 -17.32 -0.94
CA GLY A 45 -6.71 -18.42 -1.66
C GLY A 45 -5.75 -19.52 -2.15
N MET A 46 -4.43 -19.31 -2.07
CA MET A 46 -3.41 -20.31 -2.41
C MET A 46 -2.88 -20.96 -1.13
N THR A 47 -3.14 -22.26 -0.95
CA THR A 47 -2.56 -23.04 0.16
C THR A 47 -1.04 -22.85 0.21
N PRO A 48 -0.44 -22.45 1.35
CA PRO A 48 0.97 -22.14 1.42
C PRO A 48 1.79 -23.43 1.33
N CYS A 49 2.20 -23.82 0.13
CA CYS A 49 3.08 -24.98 -0.06
C CYS A 49 4.55 -24.67 0.32
N CYS A 50 4.92 -23.39 0.45
CA CYS A 50 6.27 -22.93 0.80
C CYS A 50 6.20 -21.54 1.46
N GLY A 51 7.05 -21.26 2.46
CA GLY A 51 7.07 -20.02 3.26
C GLY A 51 7.19 -18.69 2.49
N SER A 52 7.45 -18.73 1.18
CA SER A 52 7.45 -17.56 0.29
C SER A 52 6.08 -16.88 0.16
N LEU A 53 4.97 -17.64 0.16
CA LEU A 53 3.61 -17.07 0.03
C LEU A 53 3.09 -16.44 1.33
N ALA A 54 3.51 -16.98 2.49
CA ALA A 54 3.18 -16.39 3.79
C ALA A 54 3.84 -15.01 3.96
N ASN A 55 5.07 -14.86 3.44
CA ASN A 55 5.74 -13.57 3.40
C ASN A 55 4.92 -12.57 2.57
N ILE A 56 4.56 -12.92 1.33
CA ILE A 56 3.78 -12.06 0.43
C ILE A 56 2.46 -11.60 1.06
N SER A 57 1.74 -12.49 1.74
CA SER A 57 0.47 -12.15 2.40
C SER A 57 0.69 -11.11 3.50
N ALA A 58 1.71 -11.28 4.35
CA ALA A 58 2.06 -10.32 5.40
C ALA A 58 2.44 -8.93 4.85
N CYS A 59 3.13 -8.90 3.71
CA CYS A 59 3.44 -7.65 3.00
C CYS A 59 2.19 -6.93 2.56
N LEU A 60 1.30 -7.67 1.89
CA LEU A 60 0.05 -7.14 1.36
C LEU A 60 -0.84 -6.65 2.50
N THR A 61 -0.90 -7.36 3.62
CA THR A 61 -1.60 -6.89 4.82
C THR A 61 -1.03 -5.57 5.34
N ARG A 62 0.29 -5.44 5.46
CA ARG A 62 0.92 -4.17 5.89
C ARG A 62 0.65 -3.03 4.91
N GLU A 63 0.72 -3.31 3.62
CA GLU A 63 0.43 -2.33 2.57
C GLU A 63 -1.03 -1.88 2.59
N VAL A 64 -1.98 -2.79 2.80
CA VAL A 64 -3.41 -2.51 2.98
C VAL A 64 -3.63 -1.63 4.21
N ASP A 65 -3.06 -1.98 5.36
CA ASP A 65 -3.19 -1.22 6.62
C ASP A 65 -2.73 0.25 6.48
N ILE A 66 -1.59 0.48 5.82
CA ILE A 66 -1.09 1.84 5.55
C ILE A 66 -2.07 2.61 4.66
N LEU A 67 -2.63 1.97 3.62
CA LEU A 67 -3.57 2.61 2.70
C LEU A 67 -4.92 2.91 3.36
N GLU A 68 -5.44 2.02 4.21
CA GLU A 68 -6.65 2.25 5.01
C GLU A 68 -6.45 3.41 6.00
N THR A 69 -5.32 3.41 6.70
CA THR A 69 -4.97 4.50 7.63
C THR A 69 -4.79 5.83 6.88
N THR A 70 -4.23 5.79 5.67
CA THR A 70 -4.12 6.97 4.80
C THR A 70 -5.50 7.49 4.41
N LEU A 71 -6.40 6.61 4.01
CA LEU A 71 -7.76 6.97 3.63
C LEU A 71 -8.51 7.62 4.81
N SER A 72 -8.41 7.03 6.00
CA SER A 72 -9.00 7.59 7.23
C SER A 72 -8.44 8.99 7.55
N ALA A 73 -7.11 9.18 7.40
CA ALA A 73 -6.50 10.50 7.56
C ALA A 73 -7.02 11.53 6.55
N LEU A 74 -7.25 11.13 5.30
CA LEU A 74 -7.84 12.02 4.29
C LEU A 74 -9.30 12.36 4.58
N GLU A 75 -10.10 11.41 5.04
CA GLU A 75 -11.51 11.61 5.38
C GLU A 75 -11.70 12.50 6.61
N THR A 76 -10.76 12.45 7.56
CA THR A 76 -10.68 13.36 8.72
C THR A 76 -10.03 14.71 8.42
N GLY A 77 -9.58 14.94 7.17
CA GLY A 77 -8.94 16.19 6.74
C GLY A 77 -7.48 16.35 7.19
N ASN A 78 -6.87 15.32 7.78
CA ASN A 78 -5.47 15.33 8.23
C ASN A 78 -4.51 15.00 7.07
N THR A 79 -4.33 15.97 6.18
CA THR A 79 -3.50 15.83 4.97
C THR A 79 -2.02 15.65 5.27
N ALA A 80 -1.53 16.22 6.38
CA ALA A 80 -0.15 16.04 6.84
C ALA A 80 0.12 14.58 7.20
N ARG A 81 -0.75 13.98 8.03
CA ARG A 81 -0.65 12.56 8.38
C ARG A 81 -0.77 11.66 7.16
N ALA A 82 -1.69 11.96 6.24
CA ALA A 82 -1.82 11.22 4.99
C ALA A 82 -0.55 11.30 4.12
N ALA A 83 0.13 12.45 4.09
CA ALA A 83 1.38 12.60 3.35
C ALA A 83 2.54 11.81 3.97
N ASP A 84 2.61 11.72 5.30
CA ASP A 84 3.58 10.88 6.01
C ASP A 84 3.34 9.39 5.74
N LEU A 85 2.07 8.95 5.79
CA LEU A 85 1.70 7.56 5.51
C LEU A 85 1.99 7.15 4.07
N LEU A 86 1.72 8.03 3.09
CA LEU A 86 2.13 7.77 1.70
C LEU A 86 3.65 7.72 1.54
N GLN A 87 4.41 8.44 2.37
CA GLN A 87 5.87 8.34 2.38
C GLN A 87 6.34 7.01 2.96
N GLU A 88 5.71 6.54 4.04
CA GLU A 88 5.95 5.21 4.60
C GLU A 88 5.63 4.11 3.58
N TYR A 89 4.50 4.23 2.89
CA TYR A 89 4.10 3.30 1.82
C TYR A 89 5.15 3.24 0.71
N ILE A 90 5.70 4.38 0.28
CA ILE A 90 6.83 4.41 -0.67
C ILE A 90 8.03 3.63 -0.13
N SER A 91 8.40 3.83 1.14
CA SER A 91 9.51 3.10 1.75
C SER A 91 9.26 1.58 1.77
N VAL A 92 8.03 1.14 2.05
CA VAL A 92 7.63 -0.28 1.98
C VAL A 92 7.72 -0.84 0.56
N LEU A 93 7.31 -0.06 -0.45
CA LEU A 93 7.45 -0.46 -1.86
C LEU A 93 8.92 -0.58 -2.29
N GLU A 94 9.81 0.25 -1.75
CA GLU A 94 11.24 0.28 -2.11
C GLU A 94 12.08 -0.78 -1.41
N THR A 95 11.86 -0.99 -0.11
CA THR A 95 12.47 -2.12 0.61
C THR A 95 11.92 -3.45 0.13
N GLY A 96 10.79 -3.42 -0.60
CA GLY A 96 10.02 -4.61 -0.88
C GLY A 96 9.68 -5.33 0.43
N CYS A 97 9.06 -6.49 0.29
CA CYS A 97 9.20 -7.47 1.34
C CYS A 97 10.51 -8.22 1.16
N GLU A 98 11.62 -7.52 1.41
CA GLU A 98 12.90 -8.17 1.61
C GLU A 98 12.74 -9.14 2.79
N SER A 99 12.53 -10.40 2.40
CA SER A 99 12.82 -11.56 3.21
C SER A 99 14.18 -11.33 3.88
N SER A 100 14.18 -11.24 5.21
CA SER A 100 15.17 -12.06 5.91
C SER A 100 14.95 -13.46 5.38
N GLN A 101 15.80 -13.92 4.47
CA GLN A 101 15.75 -15.31 3.97
C GLN A 101 15.62 -16.20 5.21
N PRO A 102 14.55 -16.99 5.40
CA PRO A 102 14.68 -18.13 6.26
C PRO A 102 15.61 -19.08 5.52
N ASN A 103 16.86 -19.05 5.97
CA ASN A 103 17.85 -20.06 5.71
C ASN A 103 17.25 -21.43 6.10
N TYR A 104 17.31 -22.38 5.17
CA TYR A 104 16.98 -23.82 5.26
C TYR A 104 15.52 -24.25 5.51
N CYS A 105 14.99 -25.07 4.60
CA CYS A 105 15.22 -26.53 4.57
C CYS A 105 15.31 -27.03 3.13
#